data_AF-A0AAP3BFA4-F1
#
_entry.id   AF-A0AAP3BFA4-F1
#
_cell.length_a   1.000
_cell.length_b   1.000
_cell.length_c   1.000
_cell.angle_alpha   90.00
_cell.angle_beta   90.00
_cell.angle_gamma   90.00
#
_symmetry.space_group_name_H-M   'P 1'
#
loop_
_entity.id
_entity.type
_entity.pdbx_description
1 polymer ?
#
loop_
_entity_poly.entity_id
_entity_poly.type
_entity_poly.pdbx_seq_one_letter_code
_entity_poly.pdbx_strand_id
1 'polypeptide(L)'
;MNPVLLVAALTQQIAEQEKRAEACSEDAENKAALSKNLLRRGNLLIQMGDKEGAGKDMLRYLQLNPEKIEELSGKFKAEGREHCR
;
A
#
# COMPACT_ATOMS: atom_id res chain seq x y z
N MET A 1 -4.28 -14.91 17.80
CA MET A 1 -5.33 -14.77 16.77
C MET A 1 -4.90 -15.61 15.57
N ASN A 2 -5.80 -16.39 14.96
CA ASN A 2 -5.44 -17.30 13.86
C ASN A 2 -5.10 -16.49 12.60
N PRO A 3 -3.92 -16.69 11.96
CA PRO A 3 -3.51 -15.92 10.78
C PRO A 3 -4.48 -16.06 9.60
N VAL A 4 -5.12 -17.23 9.43
CA VAL A 4 -6.11 -17.46 8.38
C VAL A 4 -7.35 -16.58 8.59
N LEU A 5 -7.85 -16.50 9.84
CA LEU A 5 -8.99 -15.63 10.16
C LEU A 5 -8.65 -14.15 9.96
N LEU A 6 -7.40 -13.76 10.24
CA LEU A 6 -6.94 -12.39 10.04
C LEU A 6 -6.84 -12.04 8.55
N VAL A 7 -6.31 -12.94 7.71
CA VAL A 7 -6.27 -12.76 6.26
C VAL A 7 -7.69 -12.67 5.68
N ALA A 8 -8.62 -13.51 6.14
CA ALA A 8 -10.01 -13.45 5.72
C ALA A 8 -10.66 -12.10 6.07
N ALA A 9 -10.48 -11.62 7.30
CA ALA A 9 -11.00 -10.33 7.74
C ALA A 9 -10.40 -9.15 6.93
N LEU A 10 -9.08 -9.17 6.70
CA LEU A 10 -8.42 -8.15 5.88
C LEU A 10 -8.91 -8.19 4.43
N THR A 11 -9.20 -9.38 3.89
CA THR A 11 -9.71 -9.53 2.53
C THR A 11 -11.11 -8.92 2.36
N GLN A 12 -11.99 -9.10 3.36
CA GLN A 12 -13.29 -8.45 3.38
C GLN A 12 -13.19 -6.92 3.47
N GLN A 13 -12.32 -6.41 4.36
CA GLN A 13 -12.11 -4.96 4.50
C GLN A 13 -11.56 -4.33 3.23
N ILE A 14 -10.57 -4.96 2.60
CA ILE A 14 -9.97 -4.48 1.34
C ILE A 14 -11.05 -4.40 0.25
N ALA A 15 -11.87 -5.45 0.08
CA ALA A 15 -12.92 -5.45 -0.93
C ALA A 15 -13.96 -4.33 -0.72
N GLU A 16 -14.34 -4.05 0.53
CA GLU A 16 -15.25 -2.94 0.83
C GLU A 16 -14.60 -1.57 0.58
N GLN A 17 -13.33 -1.41 0.96
CA GLN A 17 -12.58 -0.18 0.76
C GLN A 17 -12.30 0.11 -0.72
N GLU A 18 -12.05 -0.92 -1.53
CA GLU A 18 -11.90 -0.79 -2.99
C GLU A 18 -13.20 -0.32 -3.63
N LYS A 19 -14.33 -0.94 -3.27
CA LYS A 19 -15.66 -0.48 -3.72
C LYS A 19 -15.94 0.97 -3.31
N ARG A 20 -15.54 1.38 -2.10
CA ARG A 20 -15.67 2.78 -1.65
C ARG A 20 -14.75 3.72 -2.44
N ALA A 21 -13.53 3.29 -2.76
CA ALA A 21 -12.60 4.08 -3.55
C ALA A 21 -13.07 4.28 -4.99
N GLU A 22 -13.80 3.32 -5.56
CA GLU A 22 -14.49 3.46 -6.85
C GLU A 22 -15.63 4.48 -6.79
N ALA A 23 -16.37 4.54 -5.68
CA ALA A 23 -17.49 5.45 -5.49
C ALA A 23 -17.04 6.89 -5.15
N CYS A 24 -15.95 7.06 -4.40
CA CYS A 24 -15.43 8.36 -3.97
C CYS A 24 -13.90 8.40 -4.15
N SER A 25 -13.45 9.03 -5.25
CA SER A 25 -12.04 9.08 -5.63
C SER A 25 -11.19 10.01 -4.75
N GLU A 26 -11.80 10.91 -3.99
CA GLU A 26 -11.12 11.92 -3.17
C GLU A 26 -10.97 11.52 -1.69
N ASP A 27 -11.47 10.35 -1.30
CA ASP A 27 -11.39 9.87 0.08
C ASP A 27 -9.95 9.43 0.44
N ALA A 28 -9.15 10.39 0.91
CA ALA A 28 -7.77 10.20 1.33
C ALA A 28 -7.68 9.27 2.55
N GLU A 29 -8.65 9.32 3.46
CA GLU A 29 -8.68 8.44 4.64
C GLU A 29 -8.89 6.98 4.24
N ASN A 30 -9.83 6.72 3.33
CA ASN A 30 -10.06 5.38 2.80
C ASN A 30 -8.85 4.86 2.03
N LYS A 31 -8.18 5.69 1.22
CA LYS A 31 -6.93 5.31 0.53
C LYS A 31 -5.82 4.94 1.51
N ALA A 32 -5.61 5.74 2.56
CA ALA A 32 -4.62 5.46 3.60
C ALA A 32 -4.93 4.17 4.36
N ALA A 33 -6.21 3.95 4.71
CA ALA A 33 -6.65 2.73 5.39
C ALA A 33 -6.52 1.48 4.50
N LEU A 34 -6.89 1.59 3.22
CA LEU A 34 -6.74 0.53 2.22
C LEU A 34 -5.26 0.16 2.03
N SER A 35 -4.39 1.16 1.88
CA SER A 35 -2.94 0.98 1.80
C SER A 35 -2.39 0.21 3.01
N LYS A 36 -2.78 0.62 4.23
CA LYS A 36 -2.38 -0.07 5.47
C LYS A 36 -2.85 -1.52 5.52
N ASN A 37 -4.07 -1.79 5.07
CA ASN A 37 -4.64 -3.14 5.04
C ASN A 37 -3.94 -4.05 4.02
N LEU A 38 -3.64 -3.54 2.83
CA LEU A 38 -2.86 -4.24 1.80
C LEU A 38 -1.48 -4.63 2.33
N LEU A 39 -0.75 -3.69 2.94
CA LEU A 39 0.56 -3.95 3.52
C LEU A 39 0.50 -5.03 4.62
N ARG A 40 -0.51 -4.95 5.49
CA ARG A 40 -0.69 -5.92 6.56
C ARG A 40 -1.04 -7.31 6.04
N ARG A 41 -1.92 -7.41 5.04
CA ARG A 41 -2.29 -8.70 4.42
C ARG A 41 -1.10 -9.30 3.67
N GLY A 42 -0.39 -8.50 2.87
CA GLY A 42 0.79 -8.96 2.15
C GLY A 42 1.87 -9.52 3.08
N ASN A 43 2.15 -8.85 4.20
CA ASN A 43 3.11 -9.35 5.19
C ASN A 43 2.70 -10.70 5.80
N LEU A 44 1.40 -10.89 6.06
CA LEU A 44 0.89 -12.17 6.58
C LEU A 44 0.97 -13.26 5.50
N LEU A 45 0.64 -12.94 4.25
CA LEU A 45 0.72 -13.88 3.14
C LEU A 45 2.17 -14.36 2.91
N ILE A 46 3.17 -13.48 3.03
CA ILE A 46 4.58 -13.88 3.03
C ILE A 46 4.89 -14.88 4.17
N GLN A 47 4.43 -14.60 5.38
CA GLN A 47 4.63 -15.51 6.53
C GLN A 47 3.94 -16.86 6.33
N MET A 48 2.84 -16.89 5.58
CA MET A 48 2.10 -18.09 5.22
C MET A 48 2.64 -18.81 3.97
N GLY A 49 3.63 -18.24 3.28
CA GLY A 49 4.22 -18.80 2.06
C GLY A 49 3.52 -18.41 0.75
N ASP A 50 2.43 -17.65 0.80
CA ASP A 50 1.73 -17.14 -0.38
C ASP A 50 2.40 -15.86 -0.90
N LYS A 51 3.48 -16.06 -1.66
CA LYS A 51 4.25 -14.96 -2.26
C LYS A 51 3.51 -14.25 -3.39
N GLU A 52 2.65 -14.97 -4.12
CA GLU A 52 1.90 -14.41 -5.24
C GLU A 52 0.82 -13.45 -4.74
N GLY A 53 0.06 -13.87 -3.73
CA GLY A 53 -0.93 -13.01 -3.05
C GLY A 53 -0.28 -11.78 -2.42
N ALA A 54 0.85 -11.97 -1.73
CA ALA A 54 1.60 -10.86 -1.18
C ALA A 54 2.13 -9.88 -2.24
N GLY A 55 2.59 -10.40 -3.39
CA GLY A 55 3.03 -9.58 -4.51
C GLY A 55 1.91 -8.71 -5.08
N LYS A 56 0.71 -9.25 -5.23
CA LYS A 56 -0.48 -8.49 -5.66
C LYS A 56 -0.81 -7.36 -4.68
N ASP A 57 -0.75 -7.63 -3.39
CA ASP A 57 -1.00 -6.62 -2.35
C ASP A 57 0.04 -5.50 -2.41
N MET A 58 1.31 -5.83 -2.59
CA MET A 58 2.39 -4.84 -2.71
C MET A 58 2.26 -3.98 -3.97
N LEU A 59 1.91 -4.59 -5.11
CA LEU A 59 1.68 -3.83 -6.35
C LEU A 59 0.54 -2.82 -6.17
N ARG A 60 -0.57 -3.23 -5.56
CA ARG A 60 -1.69 -2.34 -5.29
C ARG A 60 -1.32 -1.25 -4.27
N TYR A 61 -0.55 -1.59 -3.24
CA TYR A 61 -0.03 -0.61 -2.27
C TYR A 61 0.79 0.49 -2.96
N LEU A 62 1.71 0.13 -3.84
CA LEU A 62 2.55 1.10 -4.56
C LEU A 62 1.73 2.00 -5.49
N GLN A 63 0.71 1.47 -6.17
CA GLN A 63 -0.21 2.26 -7.00
C GLN A 63 -0.95 3.34 -6.19
N LEU A 64 -1.27 3.06 -4.92
CA LEU A 64 -1.96 4.00 -4.04
C LEU A 64 -1.02 5.02 -3.40
N ASN A 65 0.30 4.77 -3.38
CA ASN A 65 1.31 5.57 -2.69
C ASN A 65 2.45 5.91 -3.67
N PRO A 66 2.20 6.75 -4.69
CA PRO A 66 3.19 7.07 -5.72
C PRO A 66 4.46 7.72 -5.15
N GLU A 67 4.39 8.42 -4.03
CA GLU A 67 5.52 8.99 -3.32
C GLU A 67 6.52 7.93 -2.83
N LYS A 68 6.03 6.72 -2.51
CA LYS A 68 6.88 5.58 -2.14
C LYS A 68 7.63 5.01 -3.34
N ILE A 69 7.02 5.09 -4.53
CA ILE A 69 7.71 4.74 -5.77
C ILE A 69 8.82 5.74 -6.07
N GLU A 70 8.57 7.04 -5.86
CA GLU A 70 9.61 8.06 -6.03
C GLU A 70 10.79 7.84 -5.08
N GLU A 71 10.53 7.53 -3.81
CA GLU A 71 11.55 7.16 -2.81
C GLU A 71 12.41 5.96 -3.27
N LEU A 72 11.76 4.92 -3.81
CA LEU A 72 12.44 3.73 -4.33
C LEU A 72 13.16 3.96 -5.66
N SER A 73 12.69 4.91 -6.48
CA SER A 73 13.26 5.19 -7.81
C SER A 73 14.67 5.77 -7.75
N GLY A 74 15.09 6.27 -6.59
CA GLY A 74 16.42 6.85 -6.40
C GLY A 74 16.65 8.13 -7.21
N LYS A 75 15.58 8.81 -7.65
CA LYS A 75 15.67 10.16 -8.24
C LYS A 75 16.20 11.13 -7.20
N PHE A 76 17.51 11.28 -7.17
CA PHE A 76 18.22 12.24 -6.33
C PHE A 76 17.85 13.67 -6.76
N LYS A 77 17.04 14.38 -5.96
CA LYS A 77 16.84 15.82 -6.11
C LYS A 77 17.93 16.54 -5.31
N ALA A 78 19.00 16.93 -5.99
CA ALA A 78 19.99 17.84 -5.43
C ALA A 78 19.48 19.28 -5.53
N GLU A 79 19.04 19.86 -4.41
CA GLU A 79 18.80 21.30 -4.35
C GLU A 79 20.16 22.01 -4.21
N GLY A 80 20.70 22.50 -5.34
CA GLY A 80 21.89 23.34 -5.34
C GLY A 80 21.61 24.66 -4.62
N ARG A 81 22.01 24.79 -3.35
CA ARG A 81 22.11 26.10 -2.70
C ARG A 81 23.42 26.74 -3.13
N GLU A 82 23.37 27.54 -4.19
CA GLU A 82 24.48 28.42 -4.52
C GLU A 82 24.59 29.48 -3.42
N HIS A 83 25.61 29.34 -2.57
CA HIS A 83 25.99 30.37 -1.63
C HIS A 83 26.76 31.43 -2.42
N CYS A 84 26.06 32.44 -2.93
CA CYS A 84 26.71 33.62 -3.53
C CYS A 84 27.59 34.28 -2.47
N ARG A 85 28.87 34.51 -2.82
CA ARG A 85 29.83 35.27 -2.02
C ARG A 85 29.63 36.77 -2.20
#